data_AF-I7LDA3-F1
#
_entry.id   AF-I7LDA3-F1
#
_cell.length_a   1.000
_cell.length_b   1.000
_cell.length_c   1.000
_cell.angle_alpha   90.00
_cell.angle_beta   90.00
_cell.angle_gamma   90.00
#
_symmetry.space_group_name_H-M   'P 1'
#
loop_
_entity.id
_entity.type
_entity.pdbx_description
1 polymer ?
#
loop_
_entity_poly.entity_id
_entity_poly.type
_entity_poly.pdbx_seq_one_letter_code
_entity_poly.pdbx_strand_id
1 'polypeptide(L)'
;MTQSKKKFEFPTAYTVIIIILILVQLLTFFIPAGNYTTLAYDKPKNEFIITNPEGKTSTASATKATLDKYGVKIALKKFTDGTIYKPVAIPNSYRRIKIKKPTFIEAVEQFLTSQVNGIAQSIDIIVFVLILGGCIGIVHANGAIDAGMASLSKKIEGKQTLLIVLVMALIAIGGTTFGLAEETMAFYPILIPVFLMAGYDTMTVVGTIFLGTSLGTMASTINPFSTVIASNAAGINFTSALPLILVMWLTCLIVGILYVTHYAEKVRKDPTKSIVYDQYEADRVKFLNLVTTDTKQVFTIRQKLTLLVFALGFIIMIWGVQQKGWYFTEISVVFLAVAYIFAPIAGLNEHKFIESFVKGTGERDPKAERRKLAIAYCERIRRKSPRPRVEGFCKIDYL
;
A
#
# COMPACT_ATOMS: atom_id res chain seq x y z
N MET A 1 22.14 -40.55 -7.69
CA MET A 1 21.36 -39.38 -8.16
C MET A 1 20.14 -39.23 -7.26
N THR A 2 20.15 -38.28 -6.34
CA THR A 2 18.98 -37.98 -5.48
C THR A 2 17.98 -37.13 -6.26
N GLN A 3 16.85 -37.72 -6.66
CA GLN A 3 15.76 -36.93 -7.24
C GLN A 3 15.22 -35.96 -6.17
N SER A 4 15.40 -34.66 -6.42
CA SER A 4 14.71 -33.63 -5.66
C SER A 4 13.20 -33.80 -5.88
N LYS A 5 12.48 -34.26 -4.85
CA LYS A 5 11.02 -34.15 -4.82
C LYS A 5 10.69 -32.68 -5.04
N LYS A 6 9.98 -32.33 -6.11
CA LYS A 6 9.47 -30.97 -6.31
C LYS A 6 8.71 -30.57 -5.05
N LYS A 7 9.27 -29.65 -4.27
CA LYS A 7 8.55 -29.06 -3.15
C LYS A 7 7.33 -28.34 -3.74
N PHE A 8 6.21 -28.39 -3.02
CA PHE A 8 5.04 -27.60 -3.37
C PHE A 8 5.41 -26.12 -3.22
N GLU A 9 5.69 -25.47 -4.34
CA GLU A 9 5.90 -24.03 -4.42
C GLU A 9 4.54 -23.36 -4.55
N PHE A 10 4.26 -22.39 -3.69
CA PHE A 10 3.00 -21.65 -3.73
C PHE A 10 2.93 -20.84 -5.04
N PRO A 11 1.79 -20.82 -5.76
CA PRO A 11 1.67 -20.09 -7.02
C PRO A 11 1.97 -18.59 -6.86
N THR A 12 2.47 -17.95 -7.93
CA THR A 12 2.71 -16.49 -7.91
C THR A 12 1.40 -15.72 -7.72
N ALA A 13 1.48 -14.49 -7.18
CA ALA A 13 0.30 -13.65 -6.95
C ALA A 13 -0.58 -13.50 -8.21
N TYR A 14 0.02 -13.29 -9.38
CA TYR A 14 -0.70 -13.26 -10.67
C TYR A 14 -1.44 -14.57 -10.97
N THR A 15 -0.80 -15.72 -10.72
CA THR A 15 -1.44 -17.04 -10.90
C THR A 15 -2.63 -17.21 -9.95
N VAL A 16 -2.49 -16.79 -8.68
CA VAL A 16 -3.58 -16.83 -7.69
C VAL A 16 -4.75 -15.95 -8.13
N ILE A 17 -4.48 -14.72 -8.61
CA ILE A 17 -5.51 -13.81 -9.12
C ILE A 17 -6.27 -14.44 -10.30
N ILE A 18 -5.56 -15.02 -11.28
CA ILE A 18 -6.20 -15.68 -12.45
C ILE A 18 -7.09 -16.84 -12.00
N ILE A 19 -6.63 -17.67 -11.05
CA ILE A 19 -7.43 -18.78 -10.49
C ILE A 19 -8.70 -18.24 -9.82
N ILE A 20 -8.60 -17.16 -9.03
CA ILE A 20 -9.75 -16.52 -8.38
C ILE A 20 -10.72 -15.95 -9.43
N LEU A 21 -10.24 -15.27 -10.47
CA LEU A 21 -11.09 -14.72 -11.53
C LEU A 21 -11.86 -15.83 -12.28
N ILE A 22 -11.20 -16.94 -12.60
CA ILE A 22 -11.86 -18.10 -13.23
C ILE A 22 -12.92 -18.69 -12.28
N LEU A 23 -12.60 -18.85 -10.99
CA LEU A 23 -13.52 -19.38 -9.99
C LEU A 23 -14.74 -18.47 -9.81
N VAL A 24 -14.55 -17.15 -9.73
CA VAL A 24 -15.64 -16.16 -9.65
C VAL A 24 -16.50 -16.23 -10.92
N GLN A 25 -15.89 -16.28 -12.11
CA GLN A 25 -16.62 -16.39 -13.38
C GLN A 25 -17.47 -17.67 -13.42
N LEU A 26 -16.92 -18.82 -13.01
CA LEU A 26 -17.67 -20.07 -12.89
C LEU A 26 -18.83 -19.96 -11.90
N LEU A 27 -18.62 -19.32 -10.74
CA LEU A 27 -19.69 -19.10 -9.75
C LEU A 27 -20.83 -18.23 -10.31
N THR A 28 -20.60 -17.30 -11.23
CA THR A 28 -21.69 -16.49 -11.83
C THR A 28 -22.72 -17.33 -12.60
N PHE A 29 -22.37 -18.53 -13.08
CA PHE A 29 -23.32 -19.44 -13.71
C PHE A 29 -24.27 -20.13 -12.73
N PHE A 30 -23.83 -20.31 -11.48
CA PHE A 30 -24.58 -21.04 -10.44
C PHE A 30 -25.29 -20.10 -9.47
N ILE A 31 -24.66 -18.98 -9.11
CA ILE A 31 -25.21 -17.99 -8.19
C ILE A 31 -26.19 -17.08 -8.96
N PRO A 32 -27.49 -17.08 -8.64
CA PRO A 32 -28.46 -16.23 -9.32
C PRO A 32 -28.22 -14.76 -8.95
N ALA A 33 -28.24 -13.90 -9.96
CA ALA A 33 -28.20 -12.45 -9.75
C ALA A 33 -29.41 -11.97 -8.94
N GLY A 34 -29.18 -11.00 -8.07
CA GLY A 34 -30.21 -10.33 -7.30
C GLY A 34 -29.73 -8.97 -6.84
N ASN A 35 -30.68 -8.06 -6.62
CA ASN A 35 -30.40 -6.69 -6.23
C ASN A 35 -31.38 -6.26 -5.13
N TYR A 36 -30.99 -5.25 -4.35
CA TYR A 36 -31.85 -4.62 -3.36
C TYR A 36 -32.61 -3.45 -4.00
N THR A 37 -33.80 -3.14 -3.49
CA THR A 37 -34.36 -1.80 -3.71
C THR A 37 -33.44 -0.79 -3.03
N THR A 38 -33.05 0.28 -3.72
CA THR A 38 -32.23 1.34 -3.12
C THR A 38 -33.03 2.63 -2.94
N LEU A 39 -32.61 3.45 -1.99
CA LEU A 39 -33.21 4.74 -1.62
C LEU A 39 -32.11 5.80 -1.66
N ALA A 40 -32.28 6.82 -2.50
CA ALA A 40 -31.36 7.95 -2.67
C ALA A 40 -32.10 9.27 -2.44
N TYR A 41 -31.42 10.30 -1.93
CA TYR A 41 -32.02 11.59 -1.64
C TYR A 41 -31.82 12.59 -2.80
N ASP A 42 -32.93 13.06 -3.38
CA ASP A 42 -32.99 14.15 -4.35
C ASP A 42 -33.05 15.48 -3.60
N LYS A 43 -31.89 16.11 -3.40
CA LYS A 43 -31.75 17.39 -2.68
C LYS A 43 -32.51 18.55 -3.33
N PRO A 44 -32.52 18.73 -4.67
CA PRO A 44 -33.38 19.71 -5.34
C PRO A 44 -34.88 19.55 -5.05
N LYS A 45 -35.41 18.32 -4.99
CA LYS A 45 -36.85 18.09 -4.79
C LYS A 45 -37.27 17.84 -3.34
N ASN A 46 -36.31 17.62 -2.43
CA ASN A 46 -36.56 17.15 -1.06
C ASN A 46 -37.37 15.84 -1.02
N GLU A 47 -37.00 14.91 -1.91
CA GLU A 47 -37.64 13.60 -2.08
C GLU A 47 -36.63 12.46 -1.97
N PHE A 48 -37.12 11.26 -1.66
CA PHE A 48 -36.39 10.02 -1.82
C PHE A 48 -36.76 9.36 -3.15
N ILE A 49 -35.76 9.14 -4.00
CA ILE A 49 -35.84 8.30 -5.19
C ILE A 49 -35.63 6.85 -4.73
N ILE A 50 -36.64 6.02 -4.95
CA ILE A 50 -36.66 4.60 -4.61
C ILE A 50 -36.53 3.82 -5.93
N THR A 51 -35.38 3.19 -6.13
CA THR A 51 -35.07 2.40 -7.34
C THR A 51 -35.25 0.93 -7.04
N ASN A 52 -36.18 0.26 -7.72
CA ASN A 52 -36.42 -1.17 -7.56
C ASN A 52 -35.28 -2.02 -8.19
N PRO A 53 -35.21 -3.33 -7.89
CA PRO A 53 -34.21 -4.23 -8.48
C PRO A 53 -34.21 -4.32 -10.02
N GLU A 54 -35.30 -3.89 -10.67
CA GLU A 54 -35.48 -3.86 -12.13
C GLU A 54 -35.04 -2.51 -12.75
N GLY A 55 -34.57 -1.55 -11.95
CA GLY A 55 -34.17 -0.22 -12.39
C GLY A 55 -35.30 0.81 -12.49
N LYS A 56 -36.55 0.45 -12.17
CA LYS A 56 -37.67 1.40 -12.14
C LYS A 56 -37.58 2.29 -10.91
N THR A 57 -37.69 3.60 -11.11
CA THR A 57 -37.69 4.59 -10.03
C THR A 57 -39.11 4.98 -9.62
N SER A 58 -39.26 5.39 -8.37
CA SER A 58 -40.46 6.00 -7.80
C SER A 58 -40.03 7.05 -6.77
N THR A 59 -40.83 8.07 -6.50
CA THR A 59 -40.49 9.09 -5.50
C THR A 59 -41.39 9.00 -4.27
N ALA A 60 -40.87 9.45 -3.13
CA ALA A 60 -41.61 9.63 -1.89
C ALA A 60 -41.03 10.83 -1.13
N SER A 61 -41.86 11.56 -0.38
CA SER A 61 -41.40 12.74 0.37
C SER A 61 -40.28 12.40 1.35
N ALA A 62 -39.25 13.24 1.48
CA ALA A 62 -38.11 13.01 2.36
C ALA A 62 -38.48 13.25 3.84
N THR A 63 -39.16 12.29 4.44
CA THR A 63 -39.62 12.35 5.84
C THR A 63 -39.10 11.17 6.66
N LYS A 64 -39.10 11.33 7.99
CA LYS A 64 -38.78 10.23 8.90
C LYS A 64 -39.78 9.07 8.74
N ALA A 65 -41.08 9.37 8.56
CA ALA A 65 -42.11 8.37 8.32
C ALA A 65 -41.85 7.54 7.05
N THR A 66 -41.29 8.14 5.99
CA THR A 66 -40.86 7.41 4.78
C THR A 66 -39.71 6.45 5.09
N LEU A 67 -38.71 6.89 5.85
CA LEU A 67 -37.58 6.03 6.25
C LEU A 67 -38.03 4.88 7.17
N ASP A 68 -38.86 5.18 8.16
CA ASP A 68 -39.45 4.19 9.09
C ASP A 68 -40.31 3.17 8.32
N LYS A 69 -41.12 3.60 7.34
CA LYS A 69 -41.91 2.73 6.44
C LYS A 69 -41.04 1.73 5.67
N TYR A 70 -39.85 2.13 5.25
CA TYR A 70 -38.89 1.27 4.55
C TYR A 70 -37.90 0.58 5.51
N GLY A 71 -38.06 0.72 6.83
CA GLY A 71 -37.17 0.13 7.83
C GLY A 71 -35.74 0.70 7.84
N VAL A 72 -35.52 1.84 7.19
CA VAL A 72 -34.20 2.48 7.07
C VAL A 72 -33.92 3.26 8.35
N LYS A 73 -33.15 2.66 9.27
CA LYS A 73 -32.82 3.22 10.60
C LYS A 73 -31.83 4.39 10.60
N ILE A 74 -31.58 5.02 9.45
CA ILE A 74 -30.66 6.17 9.30
C ILE A 74 -31.45 7.45 9.57
N ALA A 75 -30.88 8.38 10.35
CA ALA A 75 -31.55 9.64 10.66
C ALA A 75 -31.71 10.53 9.43
N LEU A 76 -32.93 11.02 9.17
CA LEU A 76 -33.28 11.90 8.03
C LEU A 76 -32.26 13.02 7.79
N LYS A 77 -31.79 13.66 8.88
CA LYS A 77 -30.82 14.75 8.83
C LYS A 77 -29.59 14.42 7.96
N LYS A 78 -29.11 13.17 8.03
CA LYS A 78 -27.90 12.70 7.34
C LYS A 78 -28.04 12.57 5.83
N PHE A 79 -29.28 12.47 5.33
CA PHE A 79 -29.56 12.63 3.91
C PHE A 79 -29.58 14.11 3.52
N THR A 80 -30.27 14.94 4.32
CA THR A 80 -30.43 16.38 4.04
C THR A 80 -29.14 17.20 4.15
N ASP A 81 -28.23 16.82 5.06
CA ASP A 81 -26.93 17.48 5.26
C ASP A 81 -25.84 17.00 4.28
N GLY A 82 -26.11 15.94 3.50
CA GLY A 82 -25.20 15.41 2.49
C GLY A 82 -24.24 14.32 2.99
N THR A 83 -24.31 13.91 4.26
CA THR A 83 -23.52 12.77 4.78
C THR A 83 -23.80 11.49 3.98
N ILE A 84 -25.07 11.25 3.64
CA ILE A 84 -25.53 10.16 2.77
C ILE A 84 -25.84 10.71 1.38
N TYR A 85 -24.90 10.56 0.46
CA TYR A 85 -25.03 11.00 -0.93
C TYR A 85 -25.15 9.83 -1.94
N LYS A 86 -24.87 8.59 -1.52
CA LYS A 86 -25.05 7.37 -2.35
C LYS A 86 -26.37 6.66 -2.02
N PRO A 87 -26.96 5.90 -2.96
CA PRO A 87 -28.15 5.11 -2.71
C PRO A 87 -27.93 4.08 -1.58
N VAL A 88 -28.86 4.01 -0.64
CA VAL A 88 -28.85 3.07 0.50
C VAL A 88 -29.76 1.88 0.19
N ALA A 89 -29.31 0.65 0.43
CA ALA A 89 -30.15 -0.53 0.28
C ALA A 89 -31.27 -0.56 1.33
N ILE A 90 -32.51 -0.76 0.89
CA ILE A 90 -33.67 -0.94 1.77
C ILE A 90 -33.60 -2.34 2.41
N PRO A 91 -33.66 -2.48 3.75
CA PRO A 91 -33.66 -3.79 4.41
C PRO A 91 -34.77 -4.72 3.89
N ASN A 92 -34.49 -6.02 3.82
CA ASN A 92 -35.42 -7.06 3.37
C ASN A 92 -36.00 -6.87 1.94
N SER A 93 -35.43 -5.98 1.12
CA SER A 93 -35.90 -5.69 -0.24
C SER A 93 -35.25 -6.51 -1.36
N TYR A 94 -34.31 -7.40 -1.02
CA TYR A 94 -33.59 -8.22 -1.99
C TYR A 94 -34.54 -9.04 -2.88
N ARG A 95 -34.40 -8.91 -4.20
CA ARG A 95 -35.07 -9.77 -5.18
C ARG A 95 -34.06 -10.32 -6.16
N ARG A 96 -34.25 -11.59 -6.54
CA ARG A 96 -33.54 -12.18 -7.67
C ARG A 96 -34.02 -11.53 -8.95
N ILE A 97 -33.08 -11.21 -9.83
CA ILE A 97 -33.34 -10.61 -11.14
C ILE A 97 -32.98 -11.61 -12.24
N LYS A 98 -33.86 -11.74 -13.23
CA LYS A 98 -33.71 -12.74 -14.30
C LYS A 98 -32.78 -12.19 -15.39
N ILE A 99 -31.47 -12.17 -15.10
CA ILE A 99 -30.45 -11.87 -16.11
C ILE A 99 -30.32 -13.06 -17.08
N LYS A 100 -30.20 -12.77 -18.39
CA LYS A 100 -29.83 -13.77 -19.40
C LYS A 100 -28.47 -14.35 -19.03
N LYS A 101 -28.37 -15.67 -18.80
CA LYS A 101 -27.06 -16.31 -18.61
C LYS A 101 -26.24 -16.14 -19.89
N PRO A 102 -24.96 -15.74 -19.82
CA PRO A 102 -24.11 -15.66 -21.00
C PRO A 102 -23.93 -17.06 -21.61
N THR A 103 -23.90 -17.10 -22.94
CA THR A 103 -23.39 -18.25 -23.70
C THR A 103 -21.89 -18.44 -23.43
N PHE A 104 -21.31 -19.58 -23.80
CA PHE A 104 -19.89 -19.84 -23.60
C PHE A 104 -18.99 -18.76 -24.24
N ILE A 105 -19.34 -18.28 -25.44
CA ILE A 105 -18.59 -17.23 -26.15
C ILE A 105 -18.75 -15.88 -25.43
N GLU A 106 -19.98 -15.46 -25.12
CA GLU A 106 -20.24 -14.24 -24.34
C GLU A 106 -19.52 -14.27 -22.97
N ALA A 107 -19.39 -15.44 -22.35
CA ALA A 107 -18.70 -15.60 -21.06
C ALA A 107 -17.18 -15.52 -21.16
N VAL A 108 -16.57 -16.00 -22.26
CA VAL A 108 -15.14 -15.82 -22.54
C VAL A 108 -14.85 -14.35 -22.87
N GLU A 109 -15.72 -13.70 -23.67
CA GLU A 109 -15.63 -12.28 -23.96
C GLU A 109 -15.76 -11.43 -22.68
N GLN A 110 -16.74 -11.71 -21.82
CA GLN A 110 -16.88 -11.08 -20.50
C GLN A 110 -15.66 -11.32 -19.61
N PHE A 111 -15.10 -12.53 -19.59
CA PHE A 111 -13.90 -12.83 -18.81
C PHE A 111 -12.68 -12.02 -19.26
N LEU A 112 -12.49 -11.83 -20.57
CA LEU A 112 -11.36 -11.04 -21.11
C LEU A 112 -11.61 -9.52 -20.95
N THR A 113 -12.80 -9.03 -21.30
CA THR A 113 -13.14 -7.61 -21.21
C THR A 113 -13.22 -7.09 -19.78
N SER A 114 -13.68 -7.91 -18.82
CA SER A 114 -13.72 -7.52 -17.39
C SER A 114 -12.35 -7.24 -16.80
N GLN A 115 -11.27 -7.87 -17.28
CA GLN A 115 -9.90 -7.58 -16.86
C GLN A 115 -9.47 -6.18 -17.29
N VAL A 116 -9.70 -5.83 -18.56
CA VAL A 116 -9.40 -4.49 -19.11
C VAL A 116 -10.26 -3.42 -18.43
N ASN A 117 -11.55 -3.69 -18.26
CA ASN A 117 -12.48 -2.80 -17.57
C ASN A 117 -12.11 -2.61 -16.09
N GLY A 118 -11.65 -3.66 -15.40
CA GLY A 118 -11.18 -3.57 -14.01
C GLY A 118 -9.94 -2.67 -13.86
N ILE A 119 -8.99 -2.75 -14.81
CA ILE A 119 -7.84 -1.83 -14.87
C ILE A 119 -8.32 -0.40 -15.13
N ALA A 120 -9.22 -0.19 -16.10
CA ALA A 120 -9.77 1.13 -16.40
C ALA A 120 -10.57 1.74 -15.23
N GLN A 121 -11.28 0.91 -14.45
CA GLN A 121 -11.99 1.30 -13.24
C GLN A 121 -11.08 1.58 -12.04
N SER A 122 -9.82 1.13 -12.09
CA SER A 122 -8.82 1.31 -11.02
C SER A 122 -7.70 2.29 -11.42
N ILE A 123 -7.89 3.04 -12.51
CA ILE A 123 -6.84 3.87 -13.12
C ILE A 123 -6.42 5.04 -12.22
N ASP A 124 -7.33 5.54 -11.39
CA ASP A 124 -7.09 6.56 -10.38
C ASP A 124 -6.14 6.07 -9.28
N ILE A 125 -6.33 4.84 -8.79
CA ILE A 125 -5.43 4.15 -7.86
C ILE A 125 -4.05 3.94 -8.48
N ILE A 126 -4.00 3.46 -9.73
CA ILE A 126 -2.74 3.21 -10.45
C ILE A 126 -1.96 4.52 -10.64
N VAL A 127 -2.61 5.58 -11.11
CA VAL A 127 -2.00 6.91 -11.30
C VAL A 127 -1.48 7.47 -9.97
N PHE A 128 -2.24 7.34 -8.88
CA PHE A 128 -1.80 7.74 -7.54
C PHE A 128 -0.51 7.02 -7.12
N VAL A 129 -0.48 5.68 -7.21
CA VAL A 129 0.67 4.86 -6.81
C VAL A 129 1.91 5.18 -7.66
N LEU A 130 1.75 5.36 -8.98
CA LEU A 130 2.84 5.74 -9.87
C LEU A 130 3.41 7.13 -9.49
N ILE A 131 2.56 8.14 -9.30
CA ILE A 131 2.99 9.50 -8.95
C ILE A 131 3.70 9.51 -7.58
N LEU A 132 3.14 8.83 -6.58
CA LEU A 132 3.72 8.75 -5.24
C LEU A 132 5.06 8.00 -5.24
N GLY A 133 5.15 6.88 -5.97
CA GLY A 133 6.41 6.18 -6.22
C GLY A 133 7.45 7.10 -6.85
N GLY A 134 7.05 7.90 -7.84
CA GLY A 134 7.93 8.88 -8.49
C GLY A 134 8.41 9.98 -7.54
N CYS A 135 7.54 10.50 -6.66
CA CYS A 135 7.96 11.40 -5.58
C CYS A 135 9.02 10.76 -4.69
N ILE A 136 8.84 9.50 -4.28
CA ILE A 136 9.80 8.77 -3.45
C ILE A 136 11.13 8.56 -4.18
N GLY A 137 11.09 8.27 -5.49
CA GLY A 137 12.27 8.18 -6.35
C GLY A 137 13.11 9.47 -6.35
N ILE A 138 12.46 10.65 -6.40
CA ILE A 138 13.14 11.95 -6.28
C ILE A 138 13.73 12.15 -4.88
N VAL A 139 12.98 11.86 -3.81
CA VAL A 139 13.44 11.99 -2.41
C VAL A 139 14.69 11.13 -2.17
N HIS A 140 14.71 9.92 -2.75
CA HIS A 140 15.86 9.01 -2.73
C HIS A 140 17.04 9.56 -3.55
N ALA A 141 16.80 10.05 -4.77
CA ALA A 141 17.87 10.55 -5.65
C ALA A 141 18.55 11.85 -5.17
N ASN A 142 17.88 12.62 -4.29
CA ASN A 142 18.44 13.77 -3.55
C ASN A 142 19.24 13.33 -2.29
N GLY A 143 19.29 12.04 -1.97
CA GLY A 143 19.97 11.52 -0.78
C GLY A 143 19.36 11.97 0.56
N ALA A 144 18.13 12.49 0.54
CA ALA A 144 17.45 12.91 1.77
C ALA A 144 17.12 11.70 2.67
N ILE A 145 16.83 10.57 2.03
CA ILE A 145 16.70 9.27 2.66
C ILE A 145 18.03 8.80 3.25
N ASP A 146 19.15 8.90 2.52
CA ASP A 146 20.48 8.47 2.97
C ASP A 146 20.97 9.27 4.19
N ALA A 147 20.85 10.60 4.14
CA ALA A 147 21.13 11.47 5.28
C ALA A 147 20.22 11.17 6.48
N GLY A 148 18.96 10.79 6.23
CA GLY A 148 18.02 10.30 7.24
C GLY A 148 18.48 9.01 7.90
N MET A 149 18.88 8.02 7.11
CA MET A 149 19.41 6.74 7.60
C MET A 149 20.69 6.94 8.41
N ALA A 150 21.64 7.74 7.91
CA ALA A 150 22.90 8.03 8.62
C ALA A 150 22.65 8.71 9.98
N SER A 151 21.76 9.70 10.00
CA SER A 151 21.37 10.39 11.24
C SER A 151 20.65 9.46 12.23
N LEU A 152 19.72 8.64 11.73
CA LEU A 152 18.96 7.68 12.53
C LEU A 152 19.87 6.60 13.12
N SER A 153 20.73 5.99 12.31
CA SER A 153 21.68 4.95 12.73
C SER A 153 22.60 5.44 13.83
N LYS A 154 23.19 6.64 13.67
CA LYS A 154 24.06 7.24 14.69
C LYS A 154 23.33 7.55 16.01
N LYS A 155 22.04 7.88 15.95
CA LYS A 155 21.22 8.20 17.14
C LYS A 155 20.67 6.95 17.85
N ILE A 156 20.75 5.78 17.21
CA ILE A 156 20.23 4.49 17.67
C ILE A 156 21.34 3.53 18.12
N GLU A 157 22.61 3.92 17.98
CA GLU A 157 23.76 3.20 18.52
C GLU A 157 23.55 2.89 20.03
N GLY A 158 23.58 1.60 20.39
CA GLY A 158 23.29 1.12 21.75
C GLY A 158 21.80 1.12 22.17
N LYS A 159 20.86 1.43 21.28
CA LYS A 159 19.41 1.50 21.55
C LYS A 159 18.59 0.71 20.52
N GLN A 160 19.01 -0.51 20.20
CA GLN A 160 18.45 -1.32 19.12
C GLN A 160 16.93 -1.55 19.24
N THR A 161 16.42 -1.82 20.45
CA THR A 161 14.96 -1.98 20.68
C THR A 161 14.17 -0.71 20.34
N LEU A 162 14.74 0.47 20.56
CA LEU A 162 14.07 1.75 20.28
C LEU A 162 13.83 1.94 18.78
N LEU A 163 14.65 1.34 17.90
CA LEU A 163 14.43 1.32 16.46
C LEU A 163 13.10 0.65 16.11
N ILE A 164 12.85 -0.55 16.65
CA ILE A 164 11.61 -1.31 16.43
C ILE A 164 10.41 -0.50 16.92
N VAL A 165 10.50 0.04 18.15
CA VAL A 165 9.43 0.85 18.77
C VAL A 165 9.07 2.06 17.91
N LEU A 166 10.06 2.87 17.54
CA LEU A 166 9.83 4.11 16.79
C LEU A 166 9.33 3.85 15.36
N VAL A 167 9.93 2.88 14.65
CA VAL A 167 9.53 2.53 13.29
C VAL A 167 8.13 1.92 13.27
N MET A 168 7.84 0.93 14.12
CA MET A 168 6.52 0.31 14.15
C MET A 168 5.43 1.32 14.55
N ALA A 169 5.69 2.18 15.54
CA ALA A 169 4.74 3.22 15.94
C ALA A 169 4.49 4.23 14.80
N LEU A 170 5.52 4.68 14.09
CA LEU A 170 5.39 5.60 12.96
C LEU A 170 4.56 4.99 11.82
N ILE A 171 4.85 3.74 11.43
CA ILE A 171 4.10 3.04 10.39
C ILE A 171 2.66 2.77 10.85
N ALA A 172 2.44 2.42 12.12
CA ALA A 172 1.09 2.22 12.68
C ALA A 172 0.26 3.50 12.76
N ILE A 173 0.90 4.67 12.97
CA ILE A 173 0.25 5.98 12.85
C ILE A 173 -0.21 6.22 11.42
N GLY A 174 0.63 5.94 10.41
CA GLY A 174 0.22 6.02 9.01
C GLY A 174 -0.94 5.07 8.67
N GLY A 175 -0.88 3.82 9.13
CA GLY A 175 -1.94 2.83 8.92
C GLY A 175 -3.29 3.26 9.50
N THR A 176 -3.30 3.79 10.73
CA THR A 176 -4.56 4.19 11.40
C THR A 176 -5.14 5.51 10.88
N THR A 177 -4.30 6.40 10.33
CA THR A 177 -4.72 7.74 9.87
C THR A 177 -5.08 7.81 8.39
N PHE A 178 -4.36 7.12 7.51
CA PHE A 178 -4.62 7.13 6.07
C PHE A 178 -4.43 5.78 5.36
N GLY A 179 -4.20 4.70 6.09
CA GLY A 179 -4.04 3.36 5.49
C GLY A 179 -2.70 3.15 4.80
N LEU A 180 -1.62 3.72 5.35
CA LEU A 180 -0.23 3.56 4.89
C LEU A 180 0.14 2.07 4.76
N ALA A 181 -0.06 1.46 3.59
CA ALA A 181 0.14 0.03 3.34
C ALA A 181 1.03 -0.16 2.11
N GLU A 182 0.59 0.31 0.94
CA GLU A 182 1.33 0.20 -0.31
C GLU A 182 2.63 1.03 -0.28
N GLU A 183 2.57 2.21 0.34
CA GLU A 183 3.70 3.10 0.53
C GLU A 183 4.81 2.46 1.39
N THR A 184 4.45 1.49 2.24
CA THR A 184 5.43 0.83 3.11
C THR A 184 6.44 0.00 2.33
N MET A 185 6.10 -0.42 1.10
CA MET A 185 7.01 -1.15 0.22
C MET A 185 8.27 -0.35 -0.08
N ALA A 186 8.16 0.98 -0.16
CA ALA A 186 9.29 1.88 -0.39
C ALA A 186 10.21 2.05 0.84
N PHE A 187 9.73 1.74 2.05
CA PHE A 187 10.58 1.77 3.25
C PHE A 187 11.45 0.52 3.41
N TYR A 188 11.18 -0.60 2.72
CA TYR A 188 12.01 -1.81 2.86
C TYR A 188 13.47 -1.61 2.43
N PRO A 189 13.81 -1.08 1.24
CA PRO A 189 15.20 -0.87 0.84
C PRO A 189 15.98 0.06 1.78
N ILE A 190 15.25 0.95 2.45
CA ILE A 190 15.76 1.97 3.38
C ILE A 190 16.01 1.35 4.77
N LEU A 191 15.01 0.68 5.33
CA LEU A 191 15.07 0.18 6.70
C LEU A 191 15.83 -1.14 6.82
N ILE A 192 15.92 -1.96 5.76
CA ILE A 192 16.67 -3.22 5.82
C ILE A 192 18.13 -2.99 6.25
N PRO A 193 18.95 -2.15 5.57
CA PRO A 193 20.33 -1.93 5.98
C PRO A 193 20.46 -1.41 7.43
N VAL A 194 19.58 -0.50 7.86
CA VAL A 194 19.60 0.07 9.22
C VAL A 194 19.39 -1.00 10.29
N PHE A 195 18.47 -1.92 10.09
CA PHE A 195 18.22 -3.03 11.01
C PHE A 195 19.35 -4.08 10.99
N LEU A 196 19.91 -4.39 9.81
CA LEU A 196 21.04 -5.32 9.68
C LEU A 196 22.33 -4.77 10.30
N MET A 197 22.52 -3.43 10.30
CA MET A 197 23.57 -2.74 11.05
C MET A 197 23.33 -2.79 12.56
N ALA A 198 22.08 -2.71 13.02
CA ALA A 198 21.71 -2.90 14.43
C ALA A 198 21.83 -4.36 14.92
N GLY A 199 22.18 -5.31 14.05
CA GLY A 199 22.35 -6.73 14.36
C GLY A 199 21.06 -7.56 14.33
N TYR A 200 20.00 -7.03 13.71
CA TYR A 200 18.77 -7.79 13.42
C TYR A 200 18.85 -8.48 12.05
N ASP A 201 17.82 -9.25 11.71
CA ASP A 201 17.64 -9.90 10.40
C ASP A 201 16.60 -9.18 9.53
N THR A 202 16.50 -9.58 8.26
CA THR A 202 15.48 -9.08 7.31
C THR A 202 14.06 -9.37 7.78
N MET A 203 13.81 -10.50 8.44
CA MET A 203 12.50 -10.85 8.99
C MET A 203 12.05 -9.90 10.11
N THR A 204 12.95 -9.36 10.93
CA THR A 204 12.63 -8.31 11.91
C THR A 204 12.10 -7.05 11.22
N VAL A 205 12.64 -6.70 10.05
CA VAL A 205 12.21 -5.52 9.28
C VAL A 205 10.82 -5.73 8.71
N VAL A 206 10.58 -6.90 8.11
CA VAL A 206 9.24 -7.33 7.65
C VAL A 206 8.25 -7.31 8.82
N GLY A 207 8.58 -7.92 9.96
CA GLY A 207 7.74 -7.88 11.16
C GLY A 207 7.45 -6.45 11.63
N THR A 208 8.46 -5.57 11.67
CA THR A 208 8.30 -4.19 12.15
C THR A 208 7.38 -3.37 11.24
N ILE A 209 7.61 -3.42 9.93
CA ILE A 209 6.86 -2.61 8.95
C ILE A 209 5.48 -3.21 8.71
N PHE A 210 5.41 -4.50 8.34
CA PHE A 210 4.15 -5.17 7.95
C PHE A 210 3.14 -5.26 9.10
N LEU A 211 3.58 -5.62 10.31
CA LEU A 211 2.67 -5.61 11.47
C LEU A 211 2.34 -4.17 11.88
N GLY A 212 3.28 -3.22 11.78
CA GLY A 212 3.00 -1.80 12.02
C GLY A 212 1.81 -1.30 11.18
N THR A 213 1.86 -1.50 9.86
CA THR A 213 0.75 -1.07 8.97
C THR A 213 -0.53 -1.88 9.21
N SER A 214 -0.41 -3.20 9.36
CA SER A 214 -1.56 -4.09 9.52
C SER A 214 -2.32 -3.79 10.83
N LEU A 215 -1.62 -3.61 11.95
CA LEU A 215 -2.21 -3.27 13.25
C LEU A 215 -2.77 -1.83 13.25
N GLY A 216 -2.08 -0.89 12.61
CA GLY A 216 -2.57 0.46 12.40
C GLY A 216 -3.89 0.49 11.63
N THR A 217 -3.95 -0.23 10.51
CA THR A 217 -5.13 -0.31 9.65
C THR A 217 -6.27 -1.09 10.31
N MET A 218 -5.97 -2.17 11.05
CA MET A 218 -6.96 -2.94 11.82
C MET A 218 -7.72 -2.09 12.84
N ALA A 219 -7.02 -1.17 13.52
CA ALA A 219 -7.62 -0.22 14.47
C ALA A 219 -7.61 1.21 13.88
N SER A 220 -8.21 1.35 12.70
CA SER A 220 -8.33 2.60 11.93
C SER A 220 -9.11 3.69 12.67
N THR A 221 -8.41 4.74 13.11
CA THR A 221 -8.98 5.87 13.87
C THR A 221 -9.69 6.86 12.95
N ILE A 222 -8.99 7.38 11.95
CA ILE A 222 -9.51 8.35 10.97
C ILE A 222 -9.26 7.91 9.53
N ASN A 223 -8.70 6.73 9.29
CA ASN A 223 -8.45 6.21 7.94
C ASN A 223 -9.70 6.34 7.05
N PRO A 224 -9.61 7.13 5.96
CA PRO A 224 -10.77 7.41 5.14
C PRO A 224 -11.21 6.21 4.30
N PHE A 225 -10.26 5.35 3.92
CA PHE A 225 -10.52 4.17 3.10
C PHE A 225 -11.21 3.04 3.87
N SER A 226 -11.30 3.14 5.19
CA SER A 226 -11.97 2.16 6.06
C SER A 226 -13.05 2.82 6.95
N THR A 227 -12.69 3.34 8.12
CA THR A 227 -13.62 3.75 9.18
C THR A 227 -14.53 4.90 8.75
N VAL A 228 -14.04 5.87 7.96
CA VAL A 228 -14.88 7.00 7.51
C VAL A 228 -15.89 6.55 6.46
N ILE A 229 -15.48 5.81 5.41
CA ILE A 229 -16.41 5.27 4.40
C ILE A 229 -17.45 4.34 5.04
N ALA A 230 -17.02 3.42 5.92
CA ALA A 230 -17.92 2.52 6.64
C ALA A 230 -18.90 3.29 7.55
N SER A 231 -18.42 4.30 8.27
CA SER A 231 -19.26 5.14 9.13
C SER A 231 -20.22 5.99 8.33
N ASN A 232 -19.83 6.52 7.17
CA ASN A 232 -20.74 7.26 6.30
C ASN A 232 -21.80 6.31 5.72
N ALA A 233 -21.43 5.11 5.26
CA ALA A 233 -22.38 4.12 4.76
C ALA A 233 -23.41 3.67 5.83
N ALA A 234 -23.02 3.65 7.11
CA ALA A 234 -23.88 3.24 8.22
C ALA A 234 -24.53 4.39 9.04
N GLY A 235 -24.14 5.65 8.83
CA GLY A 235 -24.05 6.72 9.85
C GLY A 235 -25.05 6.69 11.02
N ILE A 236 -24.66 6.62 12.31
CA ILE A 236 -23.37 6.87 13.02
C ILE A 236 -22.56 8.12 12.57
N ASN A 237 -21.48 8.44 13.31
CA ASN A 237 -20.39 9.38 13.01
C ASN A 237 -19.11 8.61 13.36
N PHE A 238 -18.05 8.69 12.55
CA PHE A 238 -16.83 7.91 12.79
C PHE A 238 -16.18 8.20 14.15
N THR A 239 -16.32 9.42 14.68
CA THR A 239 -15.77 9.78 15.99
C THR A 239 -16.46 9.09 17.16
N SER A 240 -17.67 8.53 16.98
CA SER A 240 -18.46 7.91 18.06
C SER A 240 -17.76 6.71 18.70
N ALA A 241 -16.94 5.98 17.95
CA ALA A 241 -16.18 4.83 18.44
C ALA A 241 -14.70 5.15 18.73
N LEU A 242 -14.25 6.39 18.51
CA LEU A 242 -12.83 6.76 18.53
C LEU A 242 -12.11 6.42 19.86
N PRO A 243 -12.70 6.61 21.07
CA PRO A 243 -12.04 6.20 22.31
C PRO A 243 -11.77 4.70 22.40
N LEU A 244 -12.71 3.86 21.96
CA LEU A 244 -12.54 2.41 21.92
C LEU A 244 -11.47 2.01 20.89
N ILE A 245 -11.51 2.61 19.69
CA ILE A 245 -10.53 2.37 18.64
C ILE A 245 -9.11 2.76 19.09
N LEU A 246 -8.95 3.89 19.81
CA LEU A 246 -7.66 4.31 20.35
C LEU A 246 -7.10 3.33 21.38
N VAL A 247 -7.95 2.81 22.28
CA VAL A 247 -7.54 1.76 23.25
C VAL A 247 -7.15 0.48 22.50
N MET A 248 -7.97 0.02 21.55
CA MET A 248 -7.65 -1.17 20.73
C MET A 248 -6.34 -0.99 19.95
N TRP A 249 -6.15 0.15 19.30
CA TRP A 249 -4.94 0.48 18.54
C TRP A 249 -3.70 0.45 19.44
N LEU A 250 -3.75 1.13 20.60
CA LEU A 250 -2.63 1.17 21.53
C LEU A 250 -2.31 -0.21 22.10
N THR A 251 -3.31 -0.99 22.51
CA THR A 251 -3.11 -2.37 23.00
C THR A 251 -2.50 -3.27 21.93
N CYS A 252 -3.03 -3.23 20.71
CA CYS A 252 -2.53 -4.04 19.59
C CYS A 252 -1.10 -3.64 19.20
N LEU A 253 -0.80 -2.33 19.17
CA LEU A 253 0.54 -1.81 18.89
C LEU A 253 1.55 -2.24 19.96
N ILE A 254 1.21 -2.17 21.25
CA ILE A 254 2.09 -2.64 22.33
C ILE A 254 2.37 -4.13 22.19
N VAL A 255 1.35 -4.95 21.94
CA VAL A 255 1.52 -6.41 21.74
C VAL A 255 2.39 -6.70 20.52
N GLY A 256 2.18 -6.00 19.40
CA GLY A 256 3.00 -6.13 18.18
C GLY A 256 4.47 -5.74 18.40
N ILE A 257 4.71 -4.62 19.09
CA ILE A 257 6.06 -4.16 19.46
C ILE A 257 6.76 -5.20 20.34
N LEU A 258 6.08 -5.71 21.38
CA LEU A 258 6.63 -6.73 22.27
C LEU A 258 6.95 -8.03 21.53
N TYR A 259 6.05 -8.48 20.65
CA TYR A 259 6.24 -9.69 19.84
C TYR A 259 7.46 -9.59 18.91
N VAL A 260 7.55 -8.51 18.12
CA VAL A 260 8.69 -8.30 17.20
C VAL A 260 9.98 -8.05 17.95
N THR A 261 9.96 -7.26 19.04
CA THR A 261 11.14 -7.06 19.90
C THR A 261 11.64 -8.37 20.49
N HIS A 262 10.74 -9.23 20.98
CA HIS A 262 11.10 -10.52 21.53
C HIS A 262 11.73 -11.44 20.48
N TYR A 263 11.23 -11.45 19.25
CA TYR A 263 11.87 -12.14 18.12
C TYR A 263 13.26 -11.56 17.81
N ALA A 264 13.32 -10.26 17.58
CA ALA A 264 14.51 -9.53 17.17
C ALA A 264 15.68 -9.66 18.17
N GLU A 265 15.39 -9.55 19.47
CA GLU A 265 16.39 -9.72 20.52
C GLU A 265 16.90 -11.16 20.67
N LYS A 266 16.13 -12.17 20.25
CA LYS A 266 16.66 -13.55 20.16
C LYS A 266 17.64 -13.67 19.01
N VAL A 267 17.30 -13.16 17.82
CA VAL A 267 18.18 -13.16 16.64
C VAL A 267 19.45 -12.35 16.87
N ARG A 268 19.35 -11.17 17.50
CA ARG A 268 20.50 -10.29 17.79
C ARG A 268 21.51 -10.92 18.76
N LYS A 269 21.05 -11.80 19.66
CA LYS A 269 21.90 -12.52 20.62
C LYS A 269 22.43 -13.84 20.06
N ASP A 270 21.63 -14.51 19.23
CA ASP A 270 21.97 -15.77 18.57
C ASP A 270 21.33 -15.79 17.16
N PRO A 271 22.12 -15.49 16.10
CA PRO A 271 21.64 -15.46 14.72
C PRO A 271 20.99 -16.78 14.27
N THR A 272 21.36 -17.92 14.88
CA THR A 272 20.76 -19.23 14.54
C THR A 272 19.26 -19.33 14.89
N LYS A 273 18.74 -18.37 15.67
CA LYS A 273 17.31 -18.25 15.98
C LYS A 273 16.50 -17.49 14.91
N SER A 274 17.14 -16.99 13.86
CA SER A 274 16.42 -16.38 12.73
C SER A 274 15.59 -17.42 11.99
N ILE A 275 14.34 -17.07 11.66
CA ILE A 275 13.47 -17.88 10.79
C ILE A 275 14.05 -17.98 9.37
N VAL A 276 14.87 -17.01 8.97
CA VAL A 276 15.56 -16.91 7.67
C VAL A 276 17.07 -17.11 7.81
N TYR A 277 17.50 -17.95 8.77
CA TYR A 277 18.91 -18.20 9.05
C TYR A 277 19.70 -18.73 7.85
N ASP A 278 19.06 -19.48 6.95
CA ASP A 278 19.62 -19.97 5.69
C ASP A 278 20.06 -18.85 4.73
N GLN A 279 19.46 -17.66 4.88
CA GLN A 279 19.72 -16.47 4.06
C GLN A 279 20.45 -15.36 4.82
N TYR A 280 20.64 -15.48 6.14
CA TYR A 280 21.11 -14.42 7.02
C TYR A 280 22.40 -13.72 6.53
N GLU A 281 23.48 -14.47 6.27
CA GLU A 281 24.74 -13.89 5.77
C GLU A 281 24.62 -13.38 4.32
N ALA A 282 23.83 -14.06 3.47
CA ALA A 282 23.61 -13.64 2.09
C ALA A 282 22.86 -12.29 2.02
N ASP A 283 21.86 -12.09 2.87
CA ASP A 283 21.14 -10.83 3.01
C ASP A 283 22.04 -9.72 3.56
N ARG A 284 22.87 -10.00 4.57
CA ARG A 284 23.83 -8.99 5.08
C ARG A 284 24.81 -8.53 4.00
N VAL A 285 25.42 -9.46 3.26
CA VAL A 285 26.30 -9.11 2.12
C VAL A 285 25.54 -8.33 1.04
N LYS A 286 24.31 -8.74 0.71
CA LYS A 286 23.47 -8.12 -0.33
C LYS A 286 23.02 -6.70 0.02
N PHE A 287 22.62 -6.44 1.26
CA PHE A 287 21.99 -5.18 1.66
C PHE A 287 22.94 -4.18 2.32
N LEU A 288 24.00 -4.64 3.01
CA LEU A 288 25.00 -3.73 3.60
C LEU A 288 25.96 -3.17 2.54
N ASN A 289 26.36 -3.96 1.54
CA ASN A 289 27.24 -3.49 0.45
C ASN A 289 26.57 -2.46 -0.49
N LEU A 290 25.26 -2.23 -0.36
CA LEU A 290 24.55 -1.17 -1.08
C LEU A 290 24.69 0.20 -0.40
N VAL A 291 25.13 0.24 0.85
CA VAL A 291 25.28 1.48 1.63
C VAL A 291 26.75 1.87 1.69
N THR A 292 27.16 2.89 0.92
CA THR A 292 28.46 3.52 1.09
C THR A 292 28.47 4.32 2.39
N THR A 293 29.14 3.81 3.42
CA THR A 293 29.18 4.36 4.79
C THR A 293 30.03 5.62 4.92
N ASP A 294 29.77 6.65 4.12
CA ASP A 294 30.34 7.98 4.36
C ASP A 294 29.57 8.67 5.50
N THR A 295 30.03 8.37 6.72
CA THR A 295 29.37 8.68 8.01
C THR A 295 29.30 10.18 8.36
N LYS A 296 29.60 11.07 7.40
CA LYS A 296 29.59 12.53 7.54
C LYS A 296 28.47 13.24 6.75
N GLN A 297 27.48 12.52 6.21
CA GLN A 297 26.33 13.17 5.58
C GLN A 297 25.45 13.93 6.60
N VAL A 298 25.69 15.24 6.70
CA VAL A 298 24.81 16.19 7.37
C VAL A 298 23.71 16.61 6.41
N PHE A 299 22.45 16.58 6.86
CA PHE A 299 21.29 17.02 6.09
C PHE A 299 21.48 18.41 5.47
N THR A 300 21.50 18.48 4.14
CA THR A 300 21.50 19.74 3.40
C THR A 300 20.15 20.46 3.52
N ILE A 301 20.13 21.77 3.27
CA ILE A 301 18.88 22.55 3.24
C ILE A 301 17.92 22.00 2.17
N ARG A 302 18.43 21.60 1.00
CA ARG A 302 17.64 20.99 -0.08
C ARG A 302 16.96 19.69 0.34
N GLN A 303 17.68 18.82 1.04
CA GLN A 303 17.12 17.57 1.59
C GLN A 303 16.04 17.85 2.64
N LYS A 304 16.28 18.81 3.56
CA LYS A 304 15.28 19.22 4.56
C LYS A 304 14.02 19.80 3.92
N LEU A 305 14.15 20.67 2.93
CA LEU A 305 13.02 21.24 2.18
C LEU A 305 12.25 20.16 1.41
N THR A 306 12.96 19.22 0.78
CA THR A 306 12.33 18.10 0.06
C THR A 306 11.50 17.22 1.01
N LEU A 307 12.04 16.86 2.19
CA LEU A 307 11.30 16.11 3.21
C LEU A 307 10.12 16.91 3.79
N LEU A 308 10.29 18.22 4.00
CA LEU A 308 9.22 19.09 4.50
C LEU A 308 8.05 19.17 3.51
N VAL A 309 8.34 19.40 2.22
CA VAL A 309 7.31 19.45 1.17
C VAL A 309 6.64 18.08 1.01
N PHE A 310 7.39 16.98 1.12
CA PHE A 310 6.81 15.63 1.10
C PHE A 310 5.84 15.40 2.26
N ALA A 311 6.24 15.76 3.49
CA ALA A 311 5.40 15.65 4.68
C ALA A 311 4.17 16.55 4.62
N LEU A 312 4.30 17.77 4.08
CA LEU A 312 3.16 18.66 3.82
C LEU A 312 2.17 18.04 2.82
N GLY A 313 2.65 17.32 1.80
CA GLY A 313 1.80 16.54 0.88
C GLY A 313 0.89 15.56 1.62
N PHE A 314 1.43 14.76 2.55
CA PHE A 314 0.63 13.86 3.39
C PHE A 314 -0.35 14.60 4.30
N ILE A 315 0.03 15.74 4.89
CA ILE A 315 -0.88 16.54 5.74
C ILE A 315 -2.05 17.10 4.92
N ILE A 316 -1.77 17.63 3.72
CA ILE A 316 -2.78 18.16 2.79
C ILE A 316 -3.69 17.03 2.29
N MET A 317 -3.13 15.86 1.96
CA MET A 317 -3.90 14.66 1.63
C MET A 317 -4.87 14.29 2.76
N ILE A 318 -4.38 14.11 3.98
CA ILE A 318 -5.21 13.72 5.13
C ILE A 318 -6.33 14.75 5.33
N TRP A 319 -6.01 16.05 5.35
CA TRP A 319 -7.02 17.11 5.47
C TRP A 319 -8.06 17.07 4.35
N GLY A 320 -7.61 16.93 3.10
CA GLY A 320 -8.48 16.95 1.92
C GLY A 320 -9.45 15.78 1.88
N VAL A 321 -8.97 14.56 2.20
CA VAL A 321 -9.86 13.40 2.25
C VAL A 321 -10.87 13.52 3.41
N GLN A 322 -10.45 13.99 4.59
CA GLN A 322 -11.35 14.17 5.74
C GLN A 322 -12.39 15.28 5.53
N GLN A 323 -12.00 16.44 4.99
CA GLN A 323 -12.81 17.66 5.00
C GLN A 323 -13.42 18.02 3.64
N LYS A 324 -12.87 17.51 2.53
CA LYS A 324 -13.35 17.75 1.17
C LYS A 324 -13.88 16.50 0.47
N GLY A 325 -13.76 15.32 1.10
CA GLY A 325 -14.18 14.05 0.50
C GLY A 325 -13.36 13.66 -0.73
N TRP A 326 -12.11 14.14 -0.81
CA TRP A 326 -11.18 13.83 -1.90
C TRP A 326 -10.95 12.33 -2.06
N TYR A 327 -10.76 11.88 -3.30
CA TYR A 327 -10.46 10.50 -3.65
C TYR A 327 -9.12 10.44 -4.41
N PHE A 328 -8.79 9.29 -5.01
CA PHE A 328 -7.47 9.08 -5.62
C PHE A 328 -7.07 10.13 -6.66
N THR A 329 -8.03 10.71 -7.41
CA THR A 329 -7.77 11.79 -8.37
C THR A 329 -7.22 13.04 -7.69
N GLU A 330 -7.90 13.59 -6.68
CA GLU A 330 -7.43 14.81 -6.00
C GLU A 330 -6.15 14.57 -5.20
N ILE A 331 -6.01 13.38 -4.60
CA ILE A 331 -4.77 12.97 -3.92
C ILE A 331 -3.60 12.90 -4.92
N SER A 332 -3.83 12.35 -6.12
CA SER A 332 -2.83 12.33 -7.20
C SER A 332 -2.39 13.74 -7.60
N VAL A 333 -3.33 14.69 -7.68
CA VAL A 333 -3.02 16.11 -7.95
C VAL A 333 -2.16 16.73 -6.85
N VAL A 334 -2.40 16.41 -5.57
CA VAL A 334 -1.55 16.86 -4.45
C VAL A 334 -0.10 16.37 -4.61
N PHE A 335 0.10 15.06 -4.87
CA PHE A 335 1.45 14.53 -5.03
C PHE A 335 2.11 14.93 -6.35
N LEU A 336 1.35 15.17 -7.42
CA LEU A 336 1.86 15.77 -8.65
C LEU A 336 2.34 17.21 -8.42
N ALA A 337 1.61 18.01 -7.64
CA ALA A 337 2.04 19.33 -7.23
C ALA A 337 3.31 19.28 -6.34
N VAL A 338 3.41 18.29 -5.44
CA VAL A 338 4.64 18.02 -4.67
C VAL A 338 5.81 17.70 -5.60
N ALA A 339 5.61 16.87 -6.64
CA ALA A 339 6.65 16.60 -7.64
C ALA A 339 7.07 17.88 -8.39
N TYR A 340 6.13 18.73 -8.81
CA TYR A 340 6.49 20.01 -9.44
C TYR A 340 7.23 20.96 -8.49
N ILE A 341 6.89 20.98 -7.20
CA ILE A 341 7.64 21.75 -6.18
C ILE A 341 9.03 21.13 -5.94
N PHE A 342 9.20 19.81 -6.09
CA PHE A 342 10.51 19.16 -6.00
C PHE A 342 11.48 19.61 -7.10
N ALA A 343 11.02 19.89 -8.32
CA ALA A 343 11.89 20.25 -9.45
C ALA A 343 12.92 21.36 -9.11
N PRO A 344 12.52 22.54 -8.56
CA PRO A 344 13.49 23.57 -8.14
C PRO A 344 14.24 23.26 -6.82
N ILE A 345 13.65 22.54 -5.86
CA ILE A 345 14.26 22.38 -4.51
C ILE A 345 15.14 21.14 -4.34
N ALA A 346 14.90 20.08 -5.12
CA ALA A 346 15.60 18.81 -4.98
C ALA A 346 17.08 18.90 -5.43
N GLY A 347 17.46 19.94 -6.16
CA GLY A 347 18.86 20.15 -6.58
C GLY A 347 19.38 19.11 -7.59
N LEU A 348 18.48 18.36 -8.22
CA LEU A 348 18.78 17.48 -9.34
C LEU A 348 18.73 18.28 -10.65
N ASN A 349 19.50 17.87 -11.65
CA ASN A 349 19.28 18.38 -13.02
C ASN A 349 18.02 17.72 -13.62
N GLU A 350 17.47 18.31 -14.69
CA GLU A 350 16.23 17.85 -15.33
C GLU A 350 16.26 16.35 -15.67
N HIS A 351 17.30 15.89 -16.36
CA HIS A 351 17.43 14.48 -16.74
C HIS A 351 17.39 13.55 -15.52
N LYS A 352 18.22 13.81 -14.50
CA LYS A 352 18.25 12.98 -13.29
C LYS A 352 16.93 13.09 -12.51
N PHE A 353 16.27 14.24 -12.53
CA PHE A 353 14.98 14.44 -11.89
C PHE A 353 13.90 13.55 -12.54
N ILE A 354 13.72 13.65 -13.86
CA ILE A 354 12.75 12.84 -14.63
C ILE A 354 13.10 11.35 -14.52
N GLU A 355 14.36 10.98 -14.70
CA GLU A 355 14.84 9.60 -14.57
C GLU A 355 14.55 9.02 -13.17
N SER A 356 14.72 9.82 -12.12
CA SER A 356 14.45 9.39 -10.74
C SER A 356 12.96 9.26 -10.44
N PHE A 357 12.13 10.16 -11.01
CA PHE A 357 10.68 10.04 -10.93
C PHE A 357 10.19 8.76 -11.64
N VAL A 358 10.62 8.54 -12.89
CA VAL A 358 10.24 7.37 -13.69
C VAL A 358 10.67 6.07 -13.01
N LYS A 359 11.93 5.94 -12.56
CA LYS A 359 12.39 4.78 -11.76
C LYS A 359 11.60 4.59 -10.46
N GLY A 360 11.19 5.68 -9.82
CA GLY A 360 10.36 5.66 -8.61
C GLY A 360 8.98 5.02 -8.82
N THR A 361 8.40 5.15 -10.03
CA THR A 361 7.09 4.58 -10.37
C THR A 361 7.06 3.04 -10.42
N GLY A 362 8.21 2.37 -10.29
CA GLY A 362 8.33 0.92 -10.33
C GLY A 362 9.09 0.39 -11.56
N GLU A 363 9.52 1.25 -12.47
CA GLU A 363 10.35 0.83 -13.61
C GLU A 363 11.75 0.42 -13.14
N ARG A 364 11.98 -0.90 -13.08
CA ARG A 364 13.34 -1.44 -12.98
C ARG A 364 14.04 -1.24 -14.31
N ASP A 365 15.08 -0.41 -14.33
CA ASP A 365 15.95 -0.22 -15.49
C ASP A 365 16.34 -1.59 -16.11
N PRO A 366 15.89 -1.91 -17.34
CA PRO A 366 16.18 -3.18 -17.99
C PRO A 366 17.67 -3.39 -18.27
N LYS A 367 18.50 -2.33 -18.23
CA LYS A 367 19.96 -2.42 -18.31
C LYS A 367 20.56 -2.80 -16.96
N ALA A 368 20.08 -2.23 -15.84
CA ALA A 368 20.51 -2.61 -14.50
C ALA A 368 20.16 -4.07 -14.15
N GLU A 369 18.97 -4.56 -14.54
CA GLU A 369 18.59 -5.96 -14.30
C GLU A 369 19.41 -6.91 -15.20
N ARG A 370 19.67 -6.54 -16.47
CA ARG A 370 20.61 -7.27 -17.35
C ARG A 370 22.06 -7.27 -16.81
N ARG A 371 22.56 -6.16 -16.27
CA ARG A 371 23.89 -6.09 -15.63
C ARG A 371 23.96 -7.01 -14.40
N LYS A 372 22.92 -7.02 -13.54
CA LYS A 372 22.84 -7.96 -12.40
C LYS A 372 22.84 -9.43 -12.83
N LEU A 373 22.09 -9.77 -13.87
CA LEU A 373 22.06 -11.13 -14.44
C LEU A 373 23.42 -11.52 -15.03
N ALA A 374 24.09 -10.62 -15.74
CA ALA A 374 25.43 -10.85 -16.31
C ALA A 374 26.49 -11.09 -15.21
N ILE A 375 26.49 -10.27 -14.15
CA ILE A 375 27.38 -10.43 -12.99
C ILE A 375 27.13 -11.78 -12.30
N ALA A 376 25.86 -12.10 -11.97
CA ALA A 376 25.49 -13.37 -11.35
C ALA A 376 25.87 -14.58 -12.22
N TYR A 377 25.80 -14.45 -13.54
CA TYR A 377 26.24 -15.48 -14.49
C TYR A 377 27.77 -15.66 -14.50
N CYS A 378 28.55 -14.56 -14.55
CA CYS A 378 30.00 -14.61 -14.42
C CYS A 378 30.46 -15.25 -13.09
N GLU A 379 29.84 -14.89 -11.95
CA GLU A 379 30.17 -15.50 -10.65
C GLU A 379 29.90 -17.01 -10.65
N ARG A 380 28.79 -17.44 -11.26
CA ARG A 380 28.42 -18.86 -11.35
C ARG A 380 29.39 -19.67 -12.22
N ILE A 381 29.97 -19.05 -13.25
CA ILE A 381 31.05 -19.63 -14.04
C ILE A 381 32.35 -19.68 -13.22
N ARG A 382 32.72 -18.59 -12.53
CA ARG A 382 33.95 -18.50 -11.71
C ARG A 382 33.97 -19.55 -10.60
N ARG A 383 32.81 -19.86 -9.98
CA ARG A 383 32.66 -20.96 -9.00
C ARG A 383 32.76 -22.37 -9.60
N LYS A 384 32.54 -22.55 -10.91
CA LYS A 384 32.57 -23.87 -11.59
C LYS A 384 33.89 -24.18 -12.30
N SER A 385 34.71 -23.18 -12.61
CA SER A 385 36.00 -23.36 -13.30
C SER A 385 37.07 -22.45 -12.70
N PRO A 386 37.87 -22.92 -11.72
CA PRO A 386 38.93 -22.12 -11.10
C PRO A 386 40.18 -21.99 -11.98
N ARG A 387 40.04 -22.01 -13.31
CA ARG A 387 41.17 -21.86 -14.24
C ARG A 387 41.36 -20.38 -14.60
N PRO A 388 42.60 -19.84 -14.57
CA PRO A 388 42.87 -18.41 -14.80
C PRO A 388 42.53 -17.90 -16.21
N ARG A 389 42.17 -18.80 -17.15
CA ARG A 389 41.90 -18.46 -18.56
C ARG A 389 40.51 -17.84 -18.81
N VAL A 390 39.67 -17.68 -17.78
CA VAL A 390 38.30 -17.13 -17.89
C VAL A 390 38.22 -15.64 -17.54
N GLU A 391 39.25 -15.07 -16.90
CA GLU A 391 39.21 -13.68 -16.40
C GLU A 391 39.15 -12.62 -17.50
N GLY A 392 39.58 -12.94 -18.74
CA GLY A 392 39.46 -12.03 -19.89
C GLY A 392 38.01 -11.86 -20.39
N PHE A 393 37.14 -12.84 -20.21
CA PHE A 393 35.79 -12.81 -20.79
C PHE A 393 34.78 -11.96 -20.02
N CYS A 394 34.99 -11.75 -18.71
CA CYS A 394 34.15 -10.86 -17.89
C CYS A 394 34.76 -9.45 -17.74
N LYS A 395 35.70 -9.10 -18.63
CA LYS A 395 36.46 -7.84 -18.62
C LYS A 395 36.19 -6.95 -19.86
N ILE A 396 35.12 -7.25 -20.60
CA ILE A 396 34.64 -6.40 -21.69
C ILE A 396 33.84 -5.25 -21.07
N ASP A 397 34.23 -4.03 -21.43
CA ASP A 397 33.94 -2.84 -20.64
C ASP A 397 32.46 -2.42 -20.56
N TYR A 398 32.16 -1.79 -19.43
CA TYR A 398 30.86 -1.19 -19.13
C TYR A 398 30.84 0.26 -19.64
N LEU A 399 30.08 0.51 -20.71
CA LEU A 399 29.43 1.79 -20.97
C LEU A 399 27.92 1.63 -20.67
#